data_AF-A0AAV6GZ86-F1
#
_entry.id   AF-A0AAV6GZ86-F1
#
_cell.length_a   1.000
_cell.length_b   1.000
_cell.length_c   1.000
_cell.angle_alpha   90.00
_cell.angle_beta   90.00
_cell.angle_gamma   90.00
#
_symmetry.space_group_name_H-M   'P 1'
#
loop_
_entity.id
_entity.type
_entity.pdbx_description
1 polymer ?
#
loop_
_entity_poly.entity_id
_entity_poly.type
_entity_poly.pdbx_seq_one_letter_code
_entity_poly.pdbx_strand_id
1 'polypeptide(L)'
;MHALYVYALIISVALLSVSPGLARTRRTKRGLLELAGIIKCSTGRAAMSYVMYGCYCGLGGQGWPRDKADWCCHKHDCCYGKAEDIGCQSKTEKYSWTCLDHHPDCESMEDKCAQMLCRCDREAAQCLQRAPYIPKYAMWPDFMCGDDQPTCAYY
;
A
#
# COMPACT_ATOMS: atom_id res chain seq x y z
N MET A 1 -26.23 34.31 45.10
CA MET A 1 -26.84 34.58 43.77
C MET A 1 -25.79 34.69 42.65
N HIS A 2 -24.69 35.43 42.83
CA HIS A 2 -23.61 35.52 41.82
C HIS A 2 -22.92 34.19 41.48
N ALA A 3 -22.61 33.35 42.49
CA ALA A 3 -21.95 32.07 42.25
C ALA A 3 -22.82 31.12 41.40
N LEU A 4 -24.13 31.08 41.64
CA LEU A 4 -25.07 30.25 40.87
C LEU A 4 -25.20 30.74 39.41
N TYR A 5 -25.12 32.05 39.19
CA TYR A 5 -25.15 32.65 37.85
C TYR A 5 -23.86 32.36 37.06
N VAL A 6 -22.71 32.37 37.74
CA VAL A 6 -21.41 31.98 37.16
C VAL A 6 -21.38 30.50 36.82
N TYR A 7 -21.87 29.62 37.69
CA TYR A 7 -21.99 28.19 37.38
C TYR A 7 -22.95 27.92 36.20
N ALA A 8 -24.07 28.64 36.12
CA ALA A 8 -25.00 28.52 35.00
C ALA A 8 -24.38 28.99 33.66
N LEU A 9 -23.58 30.06 33.67
CA LEU A 9 -22.85 30.55 32.48
C LEU A 9 -21.74 29.59 32.03
N ILE A 10 -21.05 28.92 32.93
CA ILE A 10 -20.00 27.95 32.57
C ILE A 10 -20.62 26.69 31.93
N ILE A 11 -21.78 26.24 32.44
CA ILE A 11 -22.49 25.08 31.89
C ILE A 11 -23.04 25.36 30.48
N SER A 12 -23.52 26.58 30.21
CA SER A 12 -24.04 26.93 28.87
C SER A 12 -22.94 27.02 27.80
N VAL A 13 -21.72 27.47 28.16
CA VAL A 13 -20.57 27.50 27.25
C VAL A 13 -20.03 26.10 26.96
N ALA A 14 -20.08 25.19 27.93
CA ALA A 14 -19.65 23.80 27.75
C ALA A 14 -20.55 23.00 26.80
N LEU A 15 -21.85 23.32 26.72
CA LEU A 15 -22.81 22.66 25.82
C LEU A 15 -22.70 23.14 24.36
N LEU A 16 -22.09 24.29 24.10
CA LEU A 16 -21.94 24.86 22.75
C LEU A 16 -20.64 24.44 22.03
N SER A 17 -19.71 23.76 22.72
CA SER A 17 -18.41 23.36 22.15
C SER A 17 -18.32 21.87 21.79
N VAL A 18 -19.36 21.09 21.98
CA VAL A 18 -19.42 19.70 21.49
C VAL A 18 -19.83 19.71 20.02
N SER A 19 -18.88 20.02 19.15
CA SER A 19 -19.00 19.59 17.75
C SER A 19 -19.12 18.06 17.77
N PRO A 20 -20.13 17.44 17.14
CA PRO A 20 -20.07 16.02 16.86
C PRO A 20 -18.86 15.86 15.95
N GLY A 21 -17.75 15.38 16.51
CA GLY A 21 -16.57 15.04 15.75
C GLY A 21 -17.04 14.15 14.64
N LEU A 22 -16.95 14.64 13.40
CA LEU A 22 -17.17 13.85 12.20
C LEU A 22 -16.37 12.59 12.46
N ALA A 23 -17.06 11.46 12.66
CA ALA A 23 -16.40 10.18 12.83
C ALA A 23 -15.60 10.02 11.54
N ARG A 24 -14.30 10.34 11.61
CA ARG A 24 -13.37 10.10 10.54
C ARG A 24 -13.35 8.60 10.49
N THR A 25 -14.19 8.02 9.64
CA THR A 25 -14.01 6.67 9.18
C THR A 25 -12.56 6.67 8.74
N ARG A 26 -11.71 6.03 9.55
CA ARG A 26 -10.35 5.78 9.16
C ARG A 26 -10.54 4.91 7.93
N ARG A 27 -10.52 5.54 6.75
CA ARG A 27 -10.51 4.90 5.43
C ARG A 27 -9.31 3.98 5.52
N THR A 28 -9.56 2.76 5.96
CA THR A 28 -8.56 1.73 6.09
C THR A 28 -8.30 1.37 4.66
N LYS A 29 -7.14 1.80 4.15
CA LYS A 29 -6.61 1.42 2.85
C LYS A 29 -6.45 -0.10 2.90
N ARG A 30 -7.50 -0.82 2.53
CA ARG A 30 -7.64 -2.25 2.82
C ARG A 30 -6.76 -3.05 1.87
N GLY A 31 -6.77 -2.81 0.55
CA GLY A 31 -5.87 -3.45 -0.45
C GLY A 31 -4.37 -3.48 -0.11
N LEU A 32 -3.84 -2.43 0.51
CA LEU A 32 -2.43 -2.41 0.95
C LEU A 32 -2.12 -3.39 2.10
N LEU A 33 -3.14 -3.83 2.85
CA LEU A 33 -2.99 -4.84 3.90
C LEU A 33 -2.82 -6.23 3.28
N GLU A 34 -3.55 -6.55 2.22
CA GLU A 34 -3.38 -7.82 1.52
C GLU A 34 -1.99 -7.91 0.88
N LEU A 35 -1.53 -6.86 0.17
CA LEU A 35 -0.15 -6.76 -0.33
C LEU A 35 0.88 -6.99 0.78
N ALA A 36 0.71 -6.32 1.93
CA ALA A 36 1.63 -6.46 3.05
C ALA A 36 1.68 -7.90 3.59
N GLY A 37 0.53 -8.58 3.65
CA GLY A 37 0.44 -9.97 4.03
C GLY A 37 1.11 -10.91 3.03
N ILE A 38 0.90 -10.69 1.74
CA ILE A 38 1.51 -11.48 0.67
C ILE A 38 3.04 -11.33 0.63
N ILE A 39 3.56 -10.11 0.82
CA ILE A 39 5.00 -9.86 0.97
C ILE A 39 5.54 -10.59 2.19
N LYS A 40 4.85 -10.52 3.34
CA LYS A 40 5.27 -11.20 4.57
C LYS A 40 5.29 -12.72 4.40
N CYS A 41 4.26 -13.28 3.76
CA CYS A 41 4.16 -14.70 3.45
C CYS A 41 5.34 -15.17 2.59
N SER A 42 5.63 -14.46 1.49
CA SER A 42 6.64 -14.91 0.52
C SER A 42 8.07 -14.66 1.02
N THR A 43 8.35 -13.48 1.56
CA THR A 43 9.73 -13.04 1.86
C THR A 43 10.14 -13.29 3.30
N GLY A 44 9.19 -13.54 4.21
CA GLY A 44 9.40 -13.53 5.66
C GLY A 44 9.70 -12.14 6.26
N ARG A 45 9.88 -11.10 5.43
CA ARG A 45 10.20 -9.72 5.85
C ARG A 45 8.93 -8.93 6.12
N ALA A 46 9.03 -7.90 6.97
CA ALA A 46 7.94 -6.95 7.11
C ALA A 46 7.78 -6.17 5.81
N ALA A 47 6.56 -5.99 5.32
CA ALA A 47 6.30 -5.19 4.12
C ALA A 47 6.83 -3.76 4.23
N MET A 48 6.92 -3.22 5.45
CA MET A 48 7.53 -1.92 5.73
C MET A 48 8.99 -1.82 5.32
N SER A 49 9.72 -2.93 5.20
CA SER A 49 11.10 -2.93 4.68
C SER A 49 11.17 -2.49 3.22
N TYR A 50 10.09 -2.66 2.46
CA TYR A 50 10.01 -2.28 1.05
C TYR A 50 9.23 -0.98 0.84
N VAL A 51 8.77 -0.33 1.90
CA VAL A 51 8.16 1.00 1.79
C VAL A 51 9.27 2.02 1.59
N MET A 52 9.15 2.84 0.54
CA MET A 52 10.16 3.82 0.13
C MET A 52 11.52 3.17 -0.15
N TYR A 53 11.51 2.06 -0.89
CA TYR A 53 12.72 1.36 -1.29
C TYR A 53 13.03 1.60 -2.76
N GLY A 54 14.25 2.03 -3.07
CA GLY A 54 14.64 2.36 -4.44
C GLY A 54 13.77 3.48 -5.02
N CYS A 55 13.37 3.33 -6.28
CA CYS A 55 12.62 4.33 -7.05
C CYS A 55 11.17 3.96 -7.31
N TYR A 56 10.77 2.70 -7.08
CA TYR A 56 9.44 2.18 -7.38
C TYR A 56 8.75 1.51 -6.20
N CYS A 57 9.47 1.01 -5.20
CA CYS A 57 8.81 0.40 -4.05
C CYS A 57 8.24 1.48 -3.11
N GLY A 58 7.01 1.94 -3.39
CA GLY A 58 6.41 3.05 -2.67
C GLY A 58 5.10 3.52 -3.30
N LEU A 59 4.76 4.80 -3.10
CA LEU A 59 3.64 5.43 -3.79
C LEU A 59 4.15 6.15 -5.04
N GLY A 60 3.73 5.69 -6.22
CA GLY A 60 4.23 6.21 -7.49
C GLY A 60 5.55 5.53 -7.86
N GLY A 61 6.31 6.14 -8.76
CA GLY A 61 7.61 5.66 -9.18
C GLY A 61 8.10 6.45 -10.39
N GLN A 62 9.41 6.67 -10.48
CA GLN A 62 10.02 7.43 -11.56
C GLN A 62 11.48 7.03 -11.75
N GLY A 63 12.03 7.33 -12.93
CA GLY A 63 13.43 7.09 -13.23
C GLY A 63 13.82 5.62 -13.32
N TRP A 64 15.12 5.32 -13.20
CA TRP A 64 15.61 3.95 -13.43
C TRP A 64 15.64 3.11 -12.14
N PRO A 65 15.13 1.87 -12.15
CA PRO A 65 15.16 0.99 -10.98
C PRO A 65 16.59 0.72 -10.47
N ARG A 66 16.77 0.80 -9.16
CA ARG A 66 18.08 0.77 -8.48
C ARG A 66 18.69 -0.61 -8.38
N ASP A 67 17.86 -1.64 -8.22
CA ASP A 67 18.29 -3.02 -8.11
C ASP A 67 17.17 -4.01 -8.46
N LYS A 68 17.44 -5.30 -8.25
CA LYS A 68 16.47 -6.38 -8.56
C LYS A 68 15.17 -6.25 -7.76
N ALA A 69 15.21 -5.77 -6.52
CA ALA A 69 14.01 -5.60 -5.72
C ALA A 69 13.18 -4.43 -6.26
N ASP A 70 13.83 -3.34 -6.65
CA ASP A 70 13.19 -2.19 -7.28
C ASP A 70 12.55 -2.54 -8.63
N TRP A 71 13.19 -3.42 -9.41
CA TRP A 71 12.60 -3.98 -10.63
C TRP A 71 11.35 -4.83 -10.38
N CYS A 72 11.21 -5.46 -9.21
CA CYS A 72 9.97 -6.14 -8.82
C CYS A 72 8.85 -5.13 -8.60
N CYS A 73 9.15 -3.99 -7.98
CA CYS A 73 8.19 -2.93 -7.72
C CYS A 73 7.77 -2.20 -8.99
N HIS A 74 8.70 -1.93 -9.92
CA HIS A 74 8.34 -1.41 -11.25
C HIS A 74 7.38 -2.37 -11.99
N LYS A 75 7.63 -3.69 -11.93
CA LYS A 75 6.70 -4.69 -12.50
C LYS A 75 5.33 -4.63 -11.83
N HIS A 76 5.32 -4.48 -10.51
CA HIS A 76 4.10 -4.39 -9.71
C HIS A 76 3.26 -3.17 -10.08
N ASP A 77 3.90 -2.01 -10.21
CA ASP A 77 3.25 -0.77 -10.68
C ASP A 77 2.67 -0.93 -12.08
N CYS A 78 3.39 -1.57 -13.00
CA CYS A 78 2.88 -1.90 -14.33
C CYS A 78 1.66 -2.85 -14.28
N CYS A 79 1.65 -3.80 -13.35
CA CYS A 79 0.52 -4.70 -13.16
C CYS A 79 -0.70 -3.96 -12.61
N TYR A 80 -0.49 -3.08 -11.63
CA TYR A 80 -1.52 -2.20 -11.09
C TYR A 80 -2.08 -1.24 -12.13
N GLY A 81 -1.23 -0.64 -12.98
CA GLY A 81 -1.67 0.20 -14.10
C GLY A 81 -2.63 -0.55 -15.02
N LYS A 82 -2.28 -1.78 -15.42
CA LYS A 82 -3.17 -2.64 -16.24
C LYS A 82 -4.50 -2.96 -15.52
N ALA A 83 -4.48 -3.12 -14.19
CA ALA A 83 -5.70 -3.34 -13.42
C ALA A 83 -6.57 -2.08 -13.35
N GLU A 84 -5.95 -0.92 -13.19
CA GLU A 84 -6.62 0.38 -13.19
C GLU A 84 -7.22 0.71 -14.56
N ASP A 85 -6.55 0.35 -15.66
CA ASP A 85 -7.06 0.51 -17.04
C ASP A 85 -8.38 -0.22 -17.29
N ILE A 86 -8.62 -1.34 -16.57
CA ILE A 86 -9.88 -2.11 -16.64
C ILE A 86 -10.86 -1.73 -15.53
N GLY A 87 -10.58 -0.69 -14.75
CA GLY A 87 -11.47 -0.12 -13.73
C GLY A 87 -11.29 -0.63 -12.31
N CYS A 88 -10.21 -1.38 -12.02
CA CYS A 88 -9.96 -1.89 -10.67
C CYS A 88 -9.35 -0.82 -9.74
N GLN A 89 -9.68 -0.89 -8.45
CA GLN A 89 -9.14 0.04 -7.45
C GLN A 89 -7.92 -0.54 -6.72
N SER A 90 -6.76 -0.57 -7.39
CA SER A 90 -5.53 -1.26 -6.94
C SER A 90 -5.11 -1.03 -5.46
N LYS A 91 -5.38 0.16 -4.91
CA LYS A 91 -4.96 0.57 -3.55
C LYS A 91 -6.02 0.32 -2.48
N THR A 92 -7.26 0.05 -2.85
CA THR A 92 -8.40 -0.04 -1.91
C THR A 92 -9.26 -1.27 -2.06
N GLU A 93 -9.24 -1.91 -3.23
CA GLU A 93 -9.92 -3.17 -3.50
C GLU A 93 -9.45 -4.24 -2.52
N LYS A 94 -10.37 -5.11 -2.11
CA LYS A 94 -10.05 -6.22 -1.22
C LYS A 94 -10.08 -7.52 -1.98
N TYR A 95 -9.26 -8.45 -1.53
CA TYR A 95 -9.29 -9.81 -2.05
C TYR A 95 -8.95 -10.82 -0.96
N SER A 96 -9.42 -12.05 -1.13
CA SER A 96 -9.11 -13.15 -0.22
C SER A 96 -7.87 -13.88 -0.73
N TRP A 97 -7.01 -14.35 0.17
CA TRP A 97 -5.82 -15.11 -0.18
C TRP A 97 -5.44 -16.01 1.00
N THR A 98 -4.66 -17.05 0.73
CA THR A 98 -4.07 -17.90 1.77
C THR A 98 -2.56 -18.02 1.59
N CYS A 99 -1.86 -18.44 2.63
CA CYS A 99 -0.40 -18.67 2.58
C CYS A 99 -0.13 -20.14 2.92
N LEU A 100 0.46 -20.87 1.98
CA LEU A 100 0.94 -22.23 2.20
C LEU A 100 2.43 -22.29 1.82
N ASP A 101 3.29 -22.70 2.75
CA ASP A 101 4.74 -22.85 2.51
C ASP A 101 5.40 -21.66 1.79
N HIS A 102 5.14 -20.44 2.24
CA HIS A 102 5.62 -19.18 1.62
C HIS A 102 5.09 -18.91 0.20
N HIS A 103 4.03 -19.60 -0.22
CA HIS A 103 3.35 -19.39 -1.50
C HIS A 103 1.94 -18.83 -1.26
N PRO A 104 1.69 -17.57 -1.65
CA PRO A 104 0.35 -17.01 -1.64
C PRO A 104 -0.53 -17.66 -2.70
N ASP A 105 -1.72 -18.11 -2.30
CA ASP A 105 -2.75 -18.62 -3.21
C ASP A 105 -3.82 -17.55 -3.48
N CYS A 106 -4.18 -17.44 -4.77
CA CYS A 106 -5.11 -16.46 -5.34
C CYS A 106 -6.21 -17.11 -6.21
N GLU A 107 -6.35 -18.44 -6.22
CA GLU A 107 -7.16 -19.13 -7.24
C GLU A 107 -8.68 -19.16 -6.94
N SER A 108 -9.10 -18.79 -5.74
CA SER A 108 -10.49 -18.95 -5.26
C SER A 108 -11.32 -17.65 -5.31
N MET A 109 -11.35 -16.96 -6.46
CA MET A 109 -12.06 -15.67 -6.60
C MET A 109 -12.84 -15.53 -7.92
N GLU A 110 -14.11 -15.12 -7.83
CA GLU A 110 -14.97 -14.77 -8.98
C GLU A 110 -14.77 -13.32 -9.44
N ASP A 111 -14.47 -12.41 -8.52
CA ASP A 111 -14.25 -11.00 -8.84
C ASP A 111 -12.93 -10.81 -9.61
N LYS A 112 -13.03 -10.24 -10.80
CA LYS A 112 -11.90 -10.06 -11.72
C LYS A 112 -10.84 -9.13 -11.16
N CYS A 113 -11.24 -8.08 -10.44
CA CYS A 113 -10.30 -7.14 -9.85
C CYS A 113 -9.56 -7.77 -8.68
N ALA A 114 -10.27 -8.47 -7.80
CA ALA A 114 -9.69 -9.22 -6.69
C ALA A 114 -8.68 -10.25 -7.20
N GLN A 115 -9.04 -11.02 -8.23
CA GLN A 115 -8.17 -12.03 -8.80
C GLN A 115 -6.92 -11.42 -9.46
N MET A 116 -7.09 -10.33 -10.23
CA MET A 116 -5.97 -9.66 -10.90
C MET A 116 -5.01 -9.02 -9.90
N LEU A 117 -5.53 -8.31 -8.90
CA LEU A 117 -4.71 -7.65 -7.88
C LEU A 117 -3.97 -8.66 -6.99
N CYS A 118 -4.62 -9.74 -6.58
CA CYS A 118 -3.94 -10.82 -5.86
C CYS A 118 -2.80 -11.42 -6.70
N ARG A 119 -3.02 -11.61 -8.01
CA ARG A 119 -1.96 -12.09 -8.92
C ARG A 119 -0.79 -11.10 -9.00
N CYS A 120 -1.07 -9.81 -9.15
CA CYS A 120 -0.04 -8.76 -9.15
C CYS A 120 0.80 -8.83 -7.86
N ASP A 121 0.14 -8.90 -6.71
CA ASP A 121 0.79 -8.89 -5.39
C ASP A 121 1.60 -10.17 -5.16
N ARG A 122 1.06 -11.33 -5.57
CA ARG A 122 1.76 -12.63 -5.52
C ARG A 122 3.03 -12.61 -6.37
N GLU A 123 2.93 -12.12 -7.61
CA GLU A 123 4.08 -12.03 -8.50
C GLU A 123 5.16 -11.07 -7.96
N ALA A 124 4.75 -9.92 -7.42
CA ALA A 124 5.65 -8.97 -6.80
C ALA A 124 6.37 -9.60 -5.59
N ALA A 125 5.64 -10.25 -4.69
CA ALA A 125 6.22 -10.86 -3.49
C ALA A 125 7.15 -12.05 -3.80
N GLN A 126 6.82 -12.87 -4.79
CA GLN A 126 7.70 -13.94 -5.27
C GLN A 126 8.96 -13.39 -5.96
N CYS A 127 8.86 -12.26 -6.66
CA CYS A 127 10.02 -11.56 -7.20
C CYS A 127 10.91 -11.03 -6.07
N LEU A 128 10.32 -10.35 -5.08
CA LEU A 128 11.02 -9.82 -3.91
C LEU A 128 11.68 -10.91 -3.06
N GLN A 129 11.08 -12.11 -2.97
CA GLN A 129 11.67 -13.27 -2.28
C GLN A 129 13.02 -13.68 -2.90
N ARG A 130 13.17 -13.54 -4.22
CA ARG A 130 14.38 -13.91 -4.98
C ARG A 130 15.37 -12.75 -5.10
N ALA A 131 14.93 -11.52 -4.85
CA ALA A 131 15.77 -10.33 -4.92
C ALA A 131 16.55 -10.12 -3.60
N PRO A 132 17.86 -9.83 -3.67
CA PRO A 132 18.60 -9.45 -2.46
C PRO A 132 18.07 -8.12 -1.93
N TYR A 133 17.82 -8.04 -0.63
CA TYR A 133 17.51 -6.77 0.02
C TYR A 133 18.81 -6.00 0.28
N ILE A 134 19.00 -4.86 -0.37
CA ILE A 134 20.17 -4.01 -0.20
C ILE A 134 19.81 -2.80 0.68
N PRO A 135 20.28 -2.71 1.94
CA PRO A 135 19.85 -1.68 2.89
C PRO A 135 20.09 -0.23 2.43
N LYS A 136 21.08 0.00 1.57
CA LYS A 136 21.43 1.34 1.07
C LYS A 136 20.31 2.01 0.26
N TYR A 137 19.36 1.23 -0.26
CA TYR A 137 18.22 1.74 -1.04
C TYR A 137 16.94 1.89 -0.19
N ALA A 138 16.99 1.59 1.11
CA ALA A 138 15.89 1.90 2.00
C ALA A 138 15.79 3.43 2.21
N MET A 139 14.58 3.97 2.15
CA MET A 139 14.29 5.41 2.17
C MET A 139 15.08 6.18 1.11
N TRP A 140 15.26 5.59 -0.08
CA TRP A 140 15.98 6.22 -1.18
C TRP A 140 15.21 7.47 -1.68
N PRO A 141 15.83 8.64 -1.71
CA PRO A 141 15.17 9.86 -2.16
C PRO A 141 14.78 9.88 -3.65
N ASP A 142 13.52 10.21 -3.93
CA ASP A 142 12.94 10.26 -5.29
C ASP A 142 13.72 11.16 -6.26
N PHE A 143 14.33 12.25 -5.77
CA PHE A 143 15.12 13.15 -6.61
C PHE A 143 16.42 12.52 -7.15
N MET A 144 16.85 11.39 -6.60
CA MET A 144 17.99 10.61 -7.10
C MET A 144 17.59 9.53 -8.12
N CYS A 145 16.30 9.43 -8.45
CA CYS A 145 15.80 8.46 -9.39
C CYS A 145 16.05 8.82 -10.85
N GLY A 146 16.20 10.12 -11.15
CA GLY A 146 16.32 10.62 -12.52
C GLY A 146 15.01 10.53 -13.29
N ASP A 147 15.04 10.89 -14.56
CA ASP A 147 13.85 11.02 -15.41
C ASP A 147 13.70 9.87 -16.43
N ASP A 148 14.79 9.17 -16.73
CA ASP A 148 14.80 8.03 -17.66
C ASP A 148 14.13 6.81 -17.02
N GLN A 149 12.91 6.50 -17.46
CA GLN A 149 12.11 5.40 -16.91
C GLN A 149 11.92 4.25 -17.93
N PRO A 150 12.03 2.98 -17.50
CA PRO A 150 11.67 1.84 -18.33
C PRO A 150 10.17 1.82 -18.63
N THR A 151 9.80 1.16 -19.73
CA THR A 151 8.39 0.95 -20.09
C THR A 151 7.84 -0.35 -19.50
N CYS A 152 6.52 -0.41 -19.32
CA CYS A 152 5.83 -1.64 -18.96
C CYS A 152 5.85 -2.74 -20.03
N ALA A 153 6.34 -2.46 -21.25
CA ALA A 153 6.54 -3.47 -22.30
C ALA A 153 7.72 -4.41 -22.02
N TYR A 154 8.47 -4.16 -20.94
CA TYR A 154 9.58 -5.01 -20.50
C TYR A 154 9.11 -6.36 -19.90
N TYR A 155 7.81 -6.52 -19.60
CA TYR A 155 7.24 -7.68 -18.88
C TYR A 155 6.08 -8.37 -19.60
#